data_AF-A0A818DBZ7-F1
#
_entry.id   AF-A0A818DBZ7-F1
#
_cell.length_a   1.000
_cell.length_b   1.000
_cell.length_c   1.000
_cell.angle_alpha   90.00
_cell.angle_beta   90.00
_cell.angle_gamma   90.00
#
_symmetry.space_group_name_H-M   'P 1'
#
loop_
_entity.id
_entity.type
_entity.pdbx_description
1 polymer ?
#
loop_
_entity_poly.entity_id
_entity_poly.type
_entity_poly.pdbx_seq_one_letter_code
_entity_poly.pdbx_strand_id
1 'polypeptide(L)'
;ELSTQYPINGLFNTFGSRFVDEACGFASGYNYYLACVTAMAGELVAAGIIVEFWLPNVTSMIWSLLGMIIMFILNAFMVRSYGEAEYWFAMIKVLTVI
;
A
#
# COMPACT_ATOMS: atom_id res chain seq x y z
N GLU A 1 12.64 13.30 -15.37
CA GLU A 1 12.60 14.46 -16.29
C GLU A 1 11.51 15.49 -15.96
N LEU A 2 10.21 15.18 -15.95
CA LEU A 2 9.15 16.18 -15.66
C LEU A 2 9.17 16.72 -14.21
N SER A 3 9.40 15.85 -13.23
CA SER A 3 9.56 16.24 -11.81
C SER A 3 10.84 17.02 -11.54
N THR A 4 11.86 16.86 -12.39
CA THR A 4 13.13 17.60 -12.32
C THR A 4 12.99 19.02 -12.86
N GLN A 5 12.14 19.21 -13.87
CA GLN A 5 11.89 20.51 -14.52
C GLN A 5 10.80 21.33 -13.80
N TYR A 6 9.79 20.66 -13.23
CA TYR A 6 8.71 21.30 -12.48
C TYR A 6 8.55 20.62 -11.11
N PRO A 7 9.17 21.16 -10.05
CA PRO A 7 9.05 20.63 -8.70
C PRO A 7 7.70 21.07 -8.08
N ILE A 8 6.62 20.54 -8.64
CA ILE A 8 5.29 20.70 -8.08
C ILE A 8 5.02 19.57 -7.10
N ASN A 9 4.53 19.92 -5.91
CA ASN A 9 4.04 18.94 -4.94
C ASN A 9 2.76 18.32 -5.51
N GLY A 10 2.88 17.11 -6.06
CA GLY A 10 1.78 16.39 -6.69
C GLY A 10 2.19 14.98 -7.12
N LEU A 11 1.22 14.07 -7.18
CA LEU A 11 1.39 12.73 -7.73
C LEU A 11 1.59 12.80 -9.25
N PHE A 12 2.02 11.69 -9.87
CA PHE A 12 2.18 11.59 -11.34
C PHE A 12 0.91 12.00 -12.11
N ASN A 13 -0.28 11.84 -11.51
CA ASN A 13 -1.57 12.34 -12.01
C ASN A 13 -1.55 13.86 -12.28
N THR A 14 -0.90 14.66 -11.42
CA THR A 14 -0.78 16.13 -11.55
C THR A 14 0.05 16.53 -12.76
N PHE A 15 1.02 15.71 -13.15
CA PHE A 15 1.76 15.91 -14.39
C PHE A 15 0.91 15.49 -15.61
N GLY A 16 0.12 14.42 -15.50
CA GLY A 16 -0.82 13.99 -16.53
C GLY A 16 -1.91 15.03 -16.82
N SER A 17 -2.52 15.61 -15.78
CA SER A 17 -3.54 16.66 -15.94
C SER A 17 -2.98 17.97 -16.49
N ARG A 18 -1.71 18.29 -16.18
CA ARG A 18 -1.08 19.55 -16.57
C ARG A 18 -0.44 19.54 -17.96
N PHE A 19 0.07 18.39 -18.40
CA PHE A 19 0.84 18.28 -19.65
C PHE A 19 0.16 17.47 -20.76
N VAL A 20 -0.92 16.73 -20.46
CA VAL A 20 -1.62 15.90 -21.45
C VAL A 20 -3.08 16.35 -21.59
N ASP A 21 -3.91 16.05 -20.59
CA ASP A 21 -5.33 16.39 -20.55
C ASP A 21 -5.85 16.16 -19.12
N GLU A 22 -6.78 16.97 -18.65
CA GLU A 22 -7.38 16.82 -17.32
C GLU A 22 -8.05 15.44 -17.14
N ALA A 23 -8.69 14.90 -18.19
CA ALA A 23 -9.26 13.55 -18.19
C ALA A 23 -8.19 12.46 -18.13
N CYS A 24 -7.04 12.66 -18.78
CA CYS A 24 -5.92 11.71 -18.73
C CYS A 24 -5.29 11.68 -17.34
N GLY A 25 -5.17 12.84 -16.69
CA GLY A 25 -4.83 12.97 -15.28
C GLY A 25 -5.77 12.12 -14.44
N PHE A 26 -7.07 12.44 -14.42
CA PHE A 26 -8.09 11.73 -13.65
C PHE A 26 -8.04 10.20 -13.84
N ALA A 27 -8.03 9.72 -15.09
CA ALA A 27 -7.99 8.30 -15.40
C ALA A 27 -6.71 7.61 -14.88
N SER A 28 -5.55 8.27 -14.94
CA SER A 28 -4.28 7.74 -14.44
C SER A 28 -4.27 7.65 -12.91
N GLY A 29 -4.89 8.62 -12.22
CA GLY A 29 -5.04 8.57 -10.77
C GLY A 29 -5.90 7.40 -10.31
N TYR A 30 -7.03 7.18 -10.99
CA TYR A 30 -7.95 6.10 -10.66
C TYR A 30 -7.34 4.72 -10.96
N ASN A 31 -6.65 4.56 -12.10
CA ASN A 31 -5.94 3.32 -12.42
C ASN A 31 -4.88 2.97 -11.38
N TYR A 32 -4.11 3.95 -10.92
CA TYR A 32 -3.12 3.72 -9.88
C TYR A 32 -3.75 3.36 -8.54
N TYR A 33 -4.82 4.06 -8.14
CA TYR A 33 -5.56 3.71 -6.94
C TYR A 33 -6.07 2.26 -6.98
N LEU A 34 -6.69 1.87 -8.10
CA LEU A 34 -7.16 0.50 -8.30
C LEU A 34 -6.00 -0.50 -8.24
N ALA A 35 -4.86 -0.21 -8.90
CA ALA A 35 -3.69 -1.06 -8.86
C ALA A 35 -3.17 -1.26 -7.42
N CYS A 36 -3.10 -0.20 -6.62
CA CYS A 36 -2.71 -0.28 -5.21
C CYS A 36 -3.71 -1.12 -4.39
N VAL A 37 -5.01 -0.93 -4.57
CA VAL A 37 -6.04 -1.71 -3.86
C VAL A 37 -5.96 -3.19 -4.25
N THR A 38 -5.79 -3.50 -5.53
CA THR A 38 -5.66 -4.88 -6.01
C THR A 38 -4.38 -5.55 -5.51
N ALA A 39 -3.25 -4.83 -5.50
CA ALA A 39 -2.00 -5.34 -4.96
C ALA A 39 -2.15 -5.70 -3.47
N MET A 40 -2.73 -4.81 -2.67
CA MET A 40 -2.94 -5.03 -1.23
C MET A 40 -3.91 -6.19 -0.96
N ALA A 41 -4.97 -6.32 -1.77
CA ALA A 41 -5.87 -7.48 -1.70
C ALA A 41 -5.15 -8.79 -2.04
N GLY A 42 -4.26 -8.77 -3.05
CA GLY A 42 -3.44 -9.91 -3.43
C GLY A 42 -2.52 -10.38 -2.31
N GLU A 43 -1.86 -9.45 -1.61
CA GLU A 43 -1.01 -9.77 -0.45
C GLU A 43 -1.79 -10.42 0.70
N LEU A 44 -3.00 -9.92 1.01
CA LEU A 44 -3.86 -10.50 2.05
C LEU A 44 -4.31 -11.92 1.71
N VAL A 45 -4.68 -12.18 0.46
CA VAL A 45 -5.07 -13.52 0.00
C VAL A 45 -3.87 -14.47 0.04
N ALA A 46 -2.70 -14.02 -0.41
CA ALA A 46 -1.47 -14.81 -0.35
C ALA A 46 -1.13 -15.18 1.11
N ALA A 47 -1.25 -14.23 2.05
CA ALA A 47 -1.07 -14.50 3.47
C ALA A 47 -2.08 -15.53 4.00
N GLY A 48 -3.36 -15.42 3.60
CA GLY A 48 -4.40 -16.40 3.95
C GLY A 48 -4.07 -17.82 3.47
N ILE A 49 -3.55 -17.96 2.25
CA ILE A 49 -3.14 -19.25 1.68
C ILE A 49 -1.94 -19.83 2.46
N ILE A 50 -0.97 -19.01 2.83
CA ILE A 50 0.18 -19.45 3.63
C ILE A 50 -0.29 -19.97 4.99
N VAL A 51 -1.24 -19.30 5.65
CA VAL A 51 -1.75 -19.77 6.95
C VAL A 51 -2.57 -21.05 6.79
N GLU A 52 -3.36 -21.18 5.72
CA GLU A 52 -4.10 -22.42 5.41
C GLU A 52 -3.16 -23.62 5.23
N PHE A 53 -1.97 -23.42 4.66
CA PHE A 53 -0.96 -24.48 4.55
C PHE A 53 -0.53 -25.06 5.91
N TRP A 54 -0.43 -24.23 6.95
CA TRP A 54 -0.07 -24.67 8.30
C TRP A 54 -1.29 -25.10 9.15
N LEU A 55 -2.46 -24.54 8.87
CA LEU A 55 -3.71 -24.78 9.61
C LEU A 55 -4.84 -25.17 8.64
N PRO A 56 -4.86 -26.42 8.14
CA PRO A 56 -5.77 -26.86 7.07
C PRO A 56 -7.25 -26.92 7.48
N ASN A 57 -7.56 -26.80 8.78
CA ASN A 57 -8.94 -26.84 9.29
C ASN A 57 -9.70 -25.51 9.13
N VAL A 58 -9.03 -24.43 8.71
CA VAL A 58 -9.63 -23.09 8.61
C VAL A 58 -9.39 -22.52 7.21
N THR A 59 -10.47 -22.17 6.52
CA THR A 59 -10.42 -21.62 5.16
C THR A 59 -9.63 -20.31 5.09
N SER A 60 -8.82 -20.14 4.06
CA SER A 60 -8.02 -18.94 3.75
C SER A 60 -8.83 -17.65 3.74
N MET A 61 -10.13 -17.72 3.39
CA MET A 61 -11.04 -16.56 3.46
C MET A 61 -11.14 -15.97 4.88
N ILE A 62 -11.19 -16.81 5.91
CA ILE A 62 -11.30 -16.35 7.30
C ILE A 62 -10.01 -15.64 7.71
N TRP A 63 -8.85 -16.20 7.35
CA TRP A 63 -7.55 -15.61 7.62
C TRP A 63 -7.31 -14.30 6.88
N SER A 64 -7.74 -14.23 5.62
CA SER A 64 -7.66 -13.01 4.80
C SER A 64 -8.54 -11.89 5.40
N LEU A 65 -9.75 -12.23 5.87
CA LEU A 65 -10.67 -11.27 6.49
C LEU A 65 -10.16 -10.79 7.86
N LEU A 66 -9.59 -11.69 8.66
CA LEU A 66 -8.92 -11.36 9.91
C LEU A 66 -7.73 -10.42 9.69
N GLY A 67 -6.88 -10.72 8.69
CA GLY A 67 -5.76 -9.88 8.30
C GLY A 67 -6.20 -8.47 7.88
N MET A 68 -7.30 -8.38 7.12
CA MET A 68 -7.90 -7.09 6.74
C MET A 68 -8.39 -6.29 7.95
N ILE A 69 -9.06 -6.93 8.90
CA ILE A 69 -9.55 -6.27 10.13
C ILE A 69 -8.38 -5.76 10.97
N ILE A 70 -7.34 -6.58 11.15
CA ILE A 70 -6.14 -6.18 11.89
C ILE A 70 -5.46 -4.99 11.21
N MET A 71 -5.27 -5.05 9.90
CA MET A 71 -4.71 -3.94 9.11
C MET A 71 -5.54 -2.67 9.24
N PHE A 72 -6.87 -2.77 9.20
CA PHE A 72 -7.77 -1.64 9.36
C PHE A 72 -7.65 -0.99 10.74
N ILE A 73 -7.61 -1.80 11.81
CA ILE A 73 -7.43 -1.32 13.18
C ILE A 73 -6.07 -0.66 13.33
N LEU A 74 -5.00 -1.30 12.84
CA LEU A 74 -3.65 -0.71 12.88
C LEU A 74 -3.61 0.62 12.15
N ASN A 75 -4.18 0.73 10.95
CA ASN A 75 -4.23 2.01 10.23
C ASN A 75 -5.06 3.06 10.98
N ALA A 76 -6.20 2.69 11.55
CA ALA A 76 -7.07 3.63 12.27
C ALA A 76 -6.41 4.19 13.55
N PHE A 77 -5.70 3.35 14.31
CA PHE A 77 -5.10 3.75 15.59
C PHE A 77 -3.64 4.21 15.47
N MET A 78 -2.85 3.64 14.56
CA MET A 78 -1.44 3.97 14.40
C MET A 78 -1.18 5.12 13.43
N VAL A 79 -2.16 5.73 12.75
CA VAL A 79 -1.88 6.91 11.88
C VAL A 79 -1.08 8.00 12.59
N ARG A 80 -1.26 8.16 13.91
CA ARG A 80 -0.49 9.12 14.72
C ARG A 80 0.88 8.60 15.16
N SER A 81 1.08 7.28 15.21
CA SER A 81 2.33 6.60 15.60
C SER A 81 3.10 6.06 14.38
N TYR A 82 2.57 6.23 13.15
CA TYR A 82 3.16 5.73 11.92
C TYR A 82 4.57 6.29 11.67
N GLY A 83 4.76 7.59 11.95
CA GLY A 83 6.07 8.23 11.86
C GLY A 83 7.09 7.68 12.87
N GLU A 84 6.64 7.24 14.06
CA GLU A 84 7.52 6.58 15.03
C GLU A 84 7.79 5.12 14.63
N ALA A 85 6.79 4.39 14.14
CA ALA A 85 6.93 3.02 13.68
C ALA A 85 7.86 2.91 12.47
N GLU A 86 7.78 3.83 11.50
CA GLU A 86 8.71 3.90 10.36
C GLU A 86 10.15 4.10 10.81
N TYR A 87 10.38 4.96 11.82
CA TYR A 87 11.71 5.16 12.39
C TYR A 87 12.28 3.85 12.97
N TRP A 88 11.49 3.13 13.77
CA TRP A 88 11.91 1.86 14.36
C TRP A 88 12.12 0.75 13.31
N PHE A 89 11.24 0.63 12.31
CA PHE A 89 11.40 -0.37 11.25
C PHE A 89 12.57 -0.05 10.31
N ALA A 90 12.84 1.23 10.03
CA ALA A 90 14.02 1.63 9.27
C ALA A 90 15.32 1.30 10.02
N MET A 91 15.35 1.51 11.34
CA MET A 91 16.49 1.13 12.18
C MET A 91 16.77 -0.37 12.12
N ILE A 92 15.75 -1.22 12.22
CA ILE A 92 15.90 -2.69 12.12
C ILE A 92 16.48 -3.08 10.75
N LYS A 93 15.99 -2.49 9.66
CA LYS A 93 16.52 -2.76 8.31
C LYS A 93 18.00 -2.40 8.20
N VAL A 94 18.43 -1.25 8.71
CA VAL A 94 19.84 -0.82 8.68
C VAL A 94 20.72 -1.76 9.50
N LEU A 95 20.29 -2.14 10.70
CA LEU A 95 21.03 -3.08 11.55
C LEU A 95 21.16 -4.48 10.93
N THR A 96 20.15 -4.93 10.18
CA THR A 96 20.18 -6.25 9.53
C THR A 96 21.14 -6.32 8.34
N VAL A 97 21.50 -5.17 7.76
CA VAL A 97 22.41 -5.10 6.60
C VAL A 97 23.89 -5.12 7.00
N ILE A 98 24.20 -4.73 8.24
CA ILE A 98 25.56 -4.78 8.83
C ILE A 98 25.87 -6.21 9.28
#